data_AF-A0AAW0NQZ6-F1
#
_entry.id   AF-A0AAW0NQZ6-F1
#
_cell.length_a   1.000
_cell.length_b   1.000
_cell.length_c   1.000
_cell.angle_alpha   90.00
_cell.angle_beta   90.00
_cell.angle_gamma   90.00
#
_symmetry.space_group_name_H-M   'P 1'
#
loop_
_entity.id
_entity.type
_entity.pdbx_description
1 polymer ?
#
loop_
_entity_poly.entity_id
_entity_poly.type
_entity_poly.pdbx_seq_one_letter_code
_entity_poly.pdbx_strand_id
1 'polypeptide(L)'
;MFFPQQIFMMASKPARLKVILGENNVEKLTLRDGIPQSLVELTDIVQKTFNLVDIRLQYMDDDFGHEFFNLNSTNDLKDMGTIKVVQINVMPLTIVVTDEAPATVQQELDESSSVASNDTVPLSSPESVTSRTEQWPRKFSIRQFSFETEVQLERGNEEYRMNKKMLTLRTKAKSDILNGVIEDIYKYTAYPTDTHFCEVAEALIQKHPCLKEPGSYNGAYGWKQRFKYKMGNYRTELKGLGCPELCLNSKKETPNKAAAKGVKRPRRAEANYYPSLPAGESNETMEKERLEILTEMTKRNNERVVRNKMARTFAYRRQEIVNTEPRICNLQDRWPALFEQQEINEEFQRLVARPLETKFFAQLDKYGPALMALARSKGGEMREKILPIIHNFDQSEDVGVKREWILKALIVLLGEDVTNLFKEYNEDDIPEELEQ
;
A
#
# COMPACT_ATOMS: atom_id res chain seq x y z
N MET A 1 -36.84 -42.38 -59.35
CA MET A 1 -37.17 -40.96 -59.13
C MET A 1 -36.71 -40.63 -57.72
N PHE A 2 -35.47 -40.15 -57.56
CA PHE A 2 -34.93 -39.71 -56.28
C PHE A 2 -34.32 -38.33 -56.51
N PHE A 3 -34.94 -37.32 -55.90
CA PHE A 3 -34.47 -35.94 -55.91
C PHE A 3 -33.16 -35.82 -55.13
N PRO A 4 -32.14 -35.09 -55.60
CA PRO A 4 -31.09 -34.61 -54.71
C PRO A 4 -31.65 -33.45 -53.88
N GLN A 5 -31.68 -33.60 -52.56
CA GLN A 5 -31.89 -32.50 -51.63
C GLN A 5 -30.75 -31.50 -51.80
N GLN A 6 -31.11 -30.33 -52.32
CA GLN A 6 -30.24 -29.18 -52.45
C GLN A 6 -29.99 -28.64 -51.03
N ILE A 7 -28.80 -28.91 -50.48
CA ILE A 7 -28.36 -28.30 -49.23
C ILE A 7 -28.19 -26.81 -49.51
N PHE A 8 -29.13 -26.02 -49.01
CA PHE A 8 -29.05 -24.56 -49.01
C PHE A 8 -27.97 -24.16 -48.00
N MET A 9 -26.74 -23.91 -48.46
CA MET A 9 -25.76 -23.18 -47.63
C MET A 9 -26.35 -21.78 -47.41
N MET A 10 -26.85 -21.52 -46.20
CA MET A 10 -27.15 -20.16 -45.78
C MET A 10 -25.85 -19.35 -45.86
N ALA A 11 -25.79 -18.40 -46.79
CA ALA A 11 -24.70 -17.44 -46.84
C ALA A 11 -24.70 -16.65 -45.53
N SER A 12 -23.72 -16.93 -44.66
CA SER A 12 -23.57 -16.22 -43.40
C SER A 12 -23.26 -14.75 -43.70
N LYS A 13 -24.05 -13.83 -43.12
CA LYS A 13 -23.88 -12.40 -43.36
C LYS A 13 -22.60 -11.92 -42.67
N PRO A 14 -21.75 -11.11 -43.32
CA PRO A 14 -20.55 -10.59 -42.68
C PRO A 14 -20.92 -9.73 -41.47
N ALA A 15 -20.19 -9.89 -40.37
CA ALA A 15 -20.40 -9.16 -39.13
C ALA A 15 -19.19 -8.26 -38.81
N ARG A 16 -19.45 -7.09 -38.26
CA ARG A 16 -18.45 -6.11 -37.85
C ARG A 16 -18.56 -5.87 -36.37
N LEU A 17 -17.43 -5.88 -35.67
CA LEU A 17 -17.37 -5.62 -34.23
C LEU A 17 -16.44 -4.45 -33.97
N LYS A 18 -16.82 -3.58 -33.03
CA LYS A 18 -15.94 -2.57 -32.44
C LYS A 18 -15.16 -3.25 -31.31
N VAL A 19 -13.83 -3.30 -31.40
CA VAL A 19 -12.96 -4.00 -30.45
C VAL A 19 -12.17 -2.99 -29.64
N ILE A 20 -12.33 -3.01 -28.32
CA ILE A 20 -11.58 -2.17 -27.38
C ILE A 20 -10.41 -2.98 -26.84
N LEU A 21 -9.19 -2.54 -27.14
CA LEU A 21 -7.93 -3.22 -26.78
C LEU A 21 -7.25 -2.58 -25.54
N GLY A 22 -7.74 -1.43 -25.07
CA GLY A 22 -7.22 -0.69 -23.92
C GLY A 22 -7.96 0.65 -23.73
N GLU A 23 -7.51 1.50 -22.81
CA GLU A 23 -8.20 2.76 -22.46
C GLU A 23 -8.30 3.75 -23.64
N ASN A 24 -7.33 3.72 -24.56
CA ASN A 24 -7.28 4.61 -25.74
C ASN A 24 -7.10 3.88 -27.08
N ASN A 25 -7.31 2.56 -27.12
CA ASN A 25 -7.18 1.79 -28.36
C ASN A 25 -8.48 1.07 -28.73
N VAL A 26 -9.07 1.47 -29.86
CA VAL A 26 -10.31 0.92 -30.39
C VAL A 26 -10.15 0.64 -31.88
N GLU A 27 -10.33 -0.61 -32.27
CA GLU A 27 -10.17 -1.07 -33.65
C GLU A 27 -11.44 -1.76 -34.16
N LYS A 28 -11.54 -1.92 -35.48
CA LYS A 28 -12.68 -2.55 -36.13
C LYS A 28 -12.31 -3.96 -36.60
N LEU A 29 -13.01 -4.97 -36.11
CA LEU A 29 -12.89 -6.35 -36.56
C LEU A 29 -14.00 -6.67 -37.59
N THR A 30 -13.64 -7.28 -38.71
CA THR A 30 -14.60 -7.70 -39.74
C THR A 30 -14.53 -9.21 -39.94
N LEU A 31 -15.63 -9.90 -39.61
CA LEU A 31 -15.80 -11.35 -39.71
C LEU A 31 -16.52 -11.66 -41.03
N ARG A 32 -15.78 -12.20 -42.00
CA ARG A 32 -16.28 -12.41 -43.37
C ARG A 32 -17.41 -13.43 -43.45
N ASP A 33 -17.35 -14.44 -42.59
CA ASP A 33 -18.30 -15.55 -42.53
C ASP A 33 -19.31 -15.40 -41.38
N GLY A 34 -19.53 -14.18 -40.89
CA GLY A 34 -20.40 -13.87 -39.76
C GLY A 34 -19.77 -14.18 -38.40
N ILE A 35 -20.55 -14.02 -37.31
CA ILE A 35 -20.07 -14.29 -35.95
C ILE A 35 -19.92 -15.82 -35.78
N PRO A 36 -18.74 -16.33 -35.41
CA PRO A 36 -18.54 -17.76 -35.15
C PRO A 36 -19.51 -18.33 -34.14
N GLN A 37 -19.91 -19.60 -34.30
CA GLN A 37 -20.75 -20.30 -33.32
C GLN A 37 -19.99 -20.72 -32.07
N SER A 38 -18.65 -20.74 -32.13
CA SER A 38 -17.78 -21.09 -31.01
C SER A 38 -17.05 -19.87 -30.45
N LEU A 39 -17.13 -19.68 -29.14
CA LEU A 39 -16.35 -18.65 -28.44
C LEU A 39 -14.84 -18.86 -28.60
N VAL A 40 -14.39 -20.11 -28.70
CA VAL A 40 -12.98 -20.45 -28.90
C VAL A 40 -12.50 -19.96 -30.26
N GLU A 41 -13.32 -20.14 -31.30
CA GLU A 41 -13.01 -19.67 -32.65
C GLU A 41 -12.98 -18.14 -32.73
N LEU A 42 -13.95 -17.47 -32.09
CA LEU A 42 -13.94 -16.01 -31.99
C LEU A 42 -12.70 -15.49 -31.24
N THR A 43 -12.31 -16.15 -30.15
CA THR A 43 -11.13 -15.78 -29.35
C THR A 43 -9.84 -15.95 -30.18
N ASP A 44 -9.70 -17.04 -30.92
CA ASP A 44 -8.57 -17.29 -31.81
C ASP A 44 -8.47 -16.23 -32.92
N ILE A 45 -9.60 -15.83 -33.51
CA ILE A 45 -9.64 -14.75 -34.51
C ILE A 45 -9.18 -13.42 -33.91
N VAL A 46 -9.65 -13.05 -32.71
CA VAL A 46 -9.24 -11.81 -32.03
C VAL A 46 -7.76 -11.86 -31.66
N GLN A 47 -7.27 -12.98 -31.12
CA GLN A 47 -5.85 -13.16 -30.79
C GLN A 47 -4.96 -13.03 -32.02
N LYS A 48 -5.32 -13.67 -33.14
CA LYS A 48 -4.55 -13.60 -34.39
C LYS A 48 -4.61 -12.24 -35.06
N THR A 49 -5.76 -11.57 -35.03
CA THR A 49 -5.95 -10.27 -35.71
C THR A 49 -5.18 -9.16 -35.01
N PHE A 50 -5.14 -9.16 -33.67
CA PHE A 50 -4.53 -8.10 -32.87
C PHE A 50 -3.22 -8.53 -32.19
N ASN A 51 -2.69 -9.71 -32.53
CA ASN A 51 -1.45 -10.28 -31.98
C ASN A 51 -1.43 -10.32 -30.43
N LEU A 52 -2.49 -10.88 -29.84
CA LEU A 52 -2.70 -10.96 -28.39
C LEU A 52 -2.57 -12.40 -27.89
N VAL A 53 -2.12 -12.58 -26.66
CA VAL A 53 -1.97 -13.88 -25.99
C VAL A 53 -2.71 -13.85 -24.67
N ASP A 54 -3.40 -14.95 -24.33
CA ASP A 54 -4.19 -15.13 -23.11
C ASP A 54 -5.17 -13.99 -22.87
N ILE A 55 -6.31 -14.02 -23.57
CA ILE A 55 -7.32 -12.96 -23.49
C ILE A 55 -8.66 -13.49 -23.03
N ARG A 56 -9.42 -12.60 -22.37
CA ARG A 56 -10.85 -12.75 -22.10
C ARG A 56 -11.61 -11.67 -22.86
N LEU A 57 -12.76 -12.02 -23.42
CA LEU A 57 -13.63 -11.10 -24.13
C LEU A 57 -14.81 -10.68 -23.24
N GLN A 58 -15.20 -9.42 -23.34
CA GLN A 58 -16.42 -8.87 -22.79
C GLN A 58 -17.26 -8.26 -23.92
N TYR A 59 -18.57 -8.26 -23.82
CA TYR A 59 -19.47 -7.57 -24.75
C TYR A 59 -20.17 -6.41 -24.04
N MET A 60 -20.54 -5.39 -24.81
CA MET A 60 -21.34 -4.26 -24.32
C MET A 60 -22.82 -4.60 -24.43
N ASP A 61 -23.52 -4.58 -23.30
CA ASP A 61 -24.94 -4.91 -23.23
C ASP A 61 -25.80 -3.63 -23.32
N ASP A 62 -26.78 -3.61 -24.22
CA ASP A 62 -27.62 -2.44 -24.43
C ASP A 62 -28.79 -2.34 -23.43
N ASP A 63 -29.17 -3.45 -22.79
CA ASP A 63 -30.26 -3.49 -21.82
C ASP A 63 -29.79 -3.03 -20.42
N PHE A 64 -28.49 -3.12 -20.15
CA PHE A 64 -27.84 -2.71 -18.90
C PHE A 64 -27.00 -1.43 -19.04
N GLY A 65 -27.51 -0.44 -19.78
CA GLY A 65 -26.90 0.90 -19.81
C GLY A 65 -25.51 0.96 -20.46
N HIS A 66 -25.21 0.08 -21.42
CA HIS A 66 -23.91 -0.03 -22.11
C HIS A 66 -22.74 -0.46 -21.20
N GLU A 67 -23.03 -1.19 -20.12
CA GLU A 67 -22.00 -1.84 -19.31
C GLU A 67 -21.39 -3.08 -20.00
N PHE A 68 -20.17 -3.46 -19.59
CA PHE A 68 -19.42 -4.58 -20.16
C PHE A 68 -19.58 -5.86 -19.34
N PHE A 69 -20.06 -6.92 -19.97
CA PHE A 69 -20.26 -8.24 -19.37
C PHE A 69 -19.34 -9.28 -19.98
N ASN A 70 -18.98 -10.32 -19.22
CA ASN A 70 -18.14 -11.41 -19.71
C ASN A 70 -18.86 -12.16 -20.84
N LEU A 71 -18.18 -12.29 -21.98
CA LEU A 71 -18.72 -13.00 -23.12
C LEU A 71 -18.53 -14.50 -22.93
N ASN A 72 -19.63 -15.20 -22.62
CA ASN A 72 -19.64 -16.66 -22.42
C ASN A 72 -20.26 -17.41 -23.62
N SER A 73 -21.00 -16.71 -24.49
CA SER A 73 -21.64 -17.25 -25.68
C SER A 73 -21.57 -16.24 -26.82
N THR A 74 -21.36 -16.69 -28.06
CA THR A 74 -21.35 -15.80 -29.22
C THR A 74 -22.75 -15.34 -29.66
N ASN A 75 -23.81 -15.91 -29.08
CA ASN A 75 -25.20 -15.47 -29.29
C ASN A 75 -25.48 -14.07 -28.73
N ASP A 76 -24.66 -13.62 -27.77
CA ASP A 76 -24.79 -12.30 -27.16
C ASP A 76 -24.24 -11.18 -28.08
N LEU A 77 -23.64 -11.57 -29.20
CA LEU A 77 -23.05 -10.65 -30.18
C LEU A 77 -23.97 -10.44 -31.38
N LYS A 78 -24.00 -9.19 -31.86
CA LYS A 78 -24.70 -8.76 -33.07
C LYS A 78 -23.77 -7.98 -33.99
N ASP A 79 -24.15 -7.83 -35.26
CA ASP A 79 -23.44 -6.92 -36.18
C ASP A 79 -23.41 -5.51 -35.57
N MET A 80 -22.26 -4.85 -35.68
CA MET A 80 -21.96 -3.56 -35.08
C MET A 80 -21.91 -3.54 -33.54
N GLY A 81 -21.86 -4.72 -32.90
CA GLY A 81 -21.65 -4.85 -31.45
C GLY A 81 -20.26 -4.40 -31.00
N THR A 82 -20.13 -4.08 -29.70
CA THR A 82 -18.85 -3.70 -29.09
C THR A 82 -18.33 -4.81 -28.19
N ILE A 83 -17.08 -5.21 -28.38
CA ILE A 83 -16.37 -6.16 -27.54
C ILE A 83 -15.14 -5.49 -26.92
N LYS A 84 -14.81 -5.86 -25.68
CA LYS A 84 -13.63 -5.40 -24.95
C LYS A 84 -12.72 -6.57 -24.63
N VAL A 85 -11.43 -6.41 -24.92
CA VAL A 85 -10.41 -7.41 -24.66
C VAL A 85 -9.76 -7.15 -23.31
N VAL A 86 -9.65 -8.20 -22.49
CA VAL A 86 -9.03 -8.19 -21.17
C VAL A 86 -7.89 -9.20 -21.16
N GLN A 87 -6.65 -8.75 -20.97
CA GLN A 87 -5.49 -9.64 -20.92
C GLN A 87 -5.50 -10.47 -19.62
N ILE A 88 -5.37 -11.79 -19.74
CA ILE A 88 -5.20 -12.73 -18.63
C ILE A 88 -3.70 -13.00 -18.49
N ASN A 89 -3.01 -12.32 -17.58
CA ASN A 89 -1.61 -12.63 -17.31
C ASN A 89 -1.50 -13.97 -16.55
N VAL A 90 -1.04 -15.02 -17.24
CA VAL A 90 -0.60 -16.28 -16.60
C VAL A 90 0.84 -16.54 -17.01
N MET A 91 1.81 -16.32 -16.09
CA MET A 91 3.19 -16.73 -16.34
C MET A 91 3.45 -18.16 -15.84
N PRO A 92 4.11 -19.02 -16.65
CA PRO A 92 4.45 -20.39 -16.26
C PRO A 92 5.65 -20.43 -15.30
N LEU A 93 5.47 -21.14 -14.18
CA LEU A 93 6.47 -21.35 -13.13
C LEU A 93 7.54 -22.37 -13.57
N THR A 94 8.82 -22.01 -13.48
CA THR A 94 9.93 -22.98 -13.45
C THR A 94 10.59 -22.90 -12.07
N ILE A 95 10.48 -23.97 -11.28
CA ILE A 95 10.98 -24.05 -9.89
C ILE A 95 12.36 -24.71 -9.91
N VAL A 96 13.38 -24.02 -9.40
CA VAL A 96 14.67 -24.63 -9.02
C VAL A 96 14.87 -24.36 -7.53
N VAL A 97 14.87 -25.44 -6.73
CA VAL A 97 15.08 -25.41 -5.28
C VAL A 97 16.58 -25.47 -5.01
N THR A 98 17.11 -24.52 -4.24
CA THR A 98 18.37 -24.68 -3.52
C THR A 98 18.17 -24.22 -2.08
N ASP A 99 18.59 -25.09 -1.17
CA ASP A 99 18.39 -25.05 0.27
C ASP A 99 19.69 -24.50 0.90
N GLU A 100 19.60 -23.55 1.83
CA GLU A 100 20.61 -23.30 2.87
C GLU A 100 20.17 -22.20 3.85
N ALA A 101 20.28 -22.50 5.15
CA ALA A 101 20.12 -21.64 6.33
C ALA A 101 21.53 -21.35 6.94
N PRO A 102 21.77 -20.49 7.98
CA PRO A 102 20.90 -20.25 9.14
C PRO A 102 20.89 -18.84 9.82
N ALA A 103 19.93 -18.71 10.75
CA ALA A 103 19.91 -18.05 12.08
C ALA A 103 20.30 -16.57 12.32
N THR A 104 19.42 -15.82 13.02
CA THR A 104 19.51 -15.52 14.49
C THR A 104 18.31 -14.66 14.94
N VAL A 105 17.77 -14.94 16.13
CA VAL A 105 16.54 -14.39 16.74
C VAL A 105 16.90 -13.37 17.83
N GLN A 106 16.17 -12.26 17.91
CA GLN A 106 15.98 -11.48 19.15
C GLN A 106 14.50 -11.08 19.27
N GLN A 107 13.88 -11.54 20.35
CA GLN A 107 12.52 -11.25 20.83
C GLN A 107 12.54 -10.00 21.69
N GLU A 108 11.57 -9.09 21.51
CA GLU A 108 11.00 -8.31 22.61
C GLU A 108 9.49 -8.13 22.40
N LEU A 109 8.76 -8.30 23.50
CA LEU A 109 7.31 -8.28 23.67
C LEU A 109 6.81 -6.84 23.87
N ASP A 110 5.57 -6.54 23.46
CA ASP A 110 4.51 -6.20 24.41
C ASP A 110 3.18 -5.87 23.72
N GLU A 111 2.13 -6.52 24.23
CA GLU A 111 0.73 -6.15 24.05
C GLU A 111 0.34 -5.01 25.00
N SER A 112 -0.62 -4.17 24.60
CA SER A 112 -1.93 -4.08 25.27
C SER A 112 -2.79 -2.96 24.67
N SER A 113 -4.05 -3.32 24.50
CA SER A 113 -5.15 -2.64 23.82
C SER A 113 -5.74 -1.44 24.56
N SER A 114 -6.34 -0.50 23.82
CA SER A 114 -7.73 -0.07 24.05
C SER A 114 -8.28 0.74 22.87
N VAL A 115 -9.60 0.69 22.79
CA VAL A 115 -10.50 0.96 21.66
C VAL A 115 -10.92 2.43 21.66
N ALA A 116 -10.98 3.06 20.48
CA ALA A 116 -11.87 4.20 20.23
C ALA A 116 -12.08 4.31 18.72
N SER A 117 -13.32 4.00 18.33
CA SER A 117 -13.88 4.24 17.00
C SER A 117 -13.84 5.73 16.70
N ASN A 118 -13.56 6.10 15.45
CA ASN A 118 -14.18 7.25 14.82
C ASN A 118 -14.11 7.07 13.31
N ASP A 119 -15.29 6.83 12.74
CA ASP A 119 -15.58 6.92 11.32
C ASP A 119 -15.35 8.35 10.84
N THR A 120 -14.51 8.51 9.82
CA THR A 120 -14.62 9.63 8.89
C THR A 120 -14.12 9.13 7.55
N VAL A 121 -15.04 8.93 6.61
CA VAL A 121 -14.76 8.59 5.22
C VAL A 121 -14.27 9.86 4.51
N PRO A 122 -13.06 9.91 3.93
CA PRO A 122 -12.72 10.94 2.97
C PRO A 122 -12.68 10.33 1.56
N LEU A 123 -13.64 10.77 0.77
CA LEU A 123 -13.70 10.86 -0.70
C LEU A 123 -12.44 10.44 -1.46
N SER A 124 -12.61 9.43 -2.31
CA SER A 124 -11.63 8.91 -3.27
C SER A 124 -11.13 10.01 -4.23
N SER A 125 -9.86 10.37 -4.10
CA SER A 125 -9.04 10.85 -5.22
C SER A 125 -8.45 9.62 -5.93
N PRO A 126 -8.13 9.68 -7.24
CA PRO A 126 -7.64 8.51 -7.96
C PRO A 126 -6.42 7.96 -7.21
N GLU A 127 -6.59 6.77 -6.63
CA GLU A 127 -5.58 6.13 -5.80
C GLU A 127 -4.32 6.03 -6.64
N SER A 128 -3.27 6.73 -6.21
CA SER A 128 -1.93 6.43 -6.68
C SER A 128 -1.69 4.99 -6.22
N VAL A 129 -1.74 4.06 -7.19
CA VAL A 129 -1.66 2.59 -7.03
C VAL A 129 -0.37 2.12 -6.33
N THR A 130 0.47 3.06 -5.89
CA THR A 130 1.85 2.85 -5.47
C THR A 130 2.10 3.20 -4.01
N SER A 131 1.20 3.92 -3.33
CA SER A 131 1.40 4.38 -1.95
C SER A 131 0.41 3.73 -0.97
N ARG A 132 0.94 3.15 0.11
CA ARG A 132 0.18 2.55 1.20
C ARG A 132 -0.50 3.62 2.03
N THR A 133 -1.78 3.44 2.31
CA THR A 133 -2.61 4.39 3.09
C THR A 133 -2.81 3.95 4.54
N GLU A 134 -2.49 2.70 4.86
CA GLU A 134 -2.70 2.10 6.17
C GLU A 134 -1.41 1.52 6.74
N GLN A 135 -1.29 1.56 8.08
CA GLN A 135 -0.28 0.81 8.79
C GLN A 135 -0.74 -0.61 9.11
N TRP A 136 0.22 -1.43 9.57
CA TRP A 136 -0.06 -2.75 10.09
C TRP A 136 -1.23 -2.72 11.11
N PRO A 137 -2.27 -3.55 10.91
CA PRO A 137 -3.47 -3.52 11.73
C PRO A 137 -3.19 -4.09 13.12
N ARG A 138 -3.96 -3.65 14.12
CA ARG A 138 -3.89 -4.24 15.48
C ARG A 138 -4.30 -5.71 15.51
N LYS A 139 -5.19 -6.12 14.60
CA LYS A 139 -5.60 -7.50 14.40
C LYS A 139 -5.66 -7.78 12.92
N PHE A 140 -4.84 -8.73 12.47
CA PHE A 140 -4.80 -9.11 11.06
C PHE A 140 -6.04 -9.95 10.70
N SER A 141 -6.75 -9.54 9.67
CA SER A 141 -7.93 -10.24 9.16
C SER A 141 -7.56 -11.08 7.95
N ILE A 142 -7.95 -12.35 7.95
CA ILE A 142 -7.70 -13.26 6.84
C ILE A 142 -8.83 -13.10 5.82
N ARG A 143 -8.48 -12.78 4.57
CA ARG A 143 -9.42 -12.68 3.43
C ARG A 143 -10.17 -14.00 3.17
N GLN A 144 -11.16 -13.92 2.29
CA GLN A 144 -11.68 -15.11 1.63
C GLN A 144 -10.74 -15.53 0.49
N PHE A 145 -10.53 -16.84 0.39
CA PHE A 145 -9.78 -17.50 -0.67
C PHE A 145 -10.69 -17.89 -1.84
N SER A 146 -10.15 -18.57 -2.85
CA SER A 146 -10.98 -19.06 -3.94
C SER A 146 -12.09 -20.00 -3.43
N PHE A 147 -13.21 -20.06 -4.17
CA PHE A 147 -14.36 -20.89 -3.81
C PHE A 147 -13.98 -22.35 -3.51
N GLU A 148 -13.10 -22.94 -4.32
CA GLU A 148 -12.64 -24.32 -4.13
C GLU A 148 -11.83 -24.50 -2.83
N THR A 149 -11.02 -23.51 -2.47
CA THR A 149 -10.23 -23.51 -1.22
C THR A 149 -11.14 -23.33 -0.02
N GLU A 150 -12.10 -22.39 -0.06
CA GLU A 150 -13.03 -22.15 1.05
C GLU A 150 -13.89 -23.38 1.35
N VAL A 151 -14.43 -24.05 0.33
CA VAL A 151 -15.19 -25.30 0.52
C VAL A 151 -14.34 -26.38 1.22
N GLN A 152 -13.05 -26.48 0.88
CA GLN A 152 -12.13 -27.41 1.55
C GLN A 152 -11.87 -27.00 3.01
N LEU A 153 -11.68 -25.72 3.27
CA LEU A 153 -11.42 -25.19 4.61
C LEU A 153 -12.65 -25.31 5.52
N GLU A 154 -13.85 -25.05 5.02
CA GLU A 154 -15.11 -25.23 5.73
C GLU A 154 -15.31 -26.70 6.12
N ARG A 155 -15.19 -27.62 5.15
CA ARG A 155 -15.29 -29.06 5.42
C ARG A 155 -14.22 -29.54 6.40
N GLY A 156 -12.99 -29.06 6.25
CA GLY A 156 -11.89 -29.38 7.16
C GLY A 156 -12.13 -28.85 8.57
N ASN A 157 -12.66 -27.63 8.70
CA ASN A 157 -13.01 -27.04 10.00
C ASN A 157 -14.12 -27.84 10.70
N GLU A 158 -15.10 -28.33 9.95
CA GLU A 158 -16.15 -29.20 10.50
C GLU A 158 -15.57 -30.52 11.03
N GLU A 159 -14.73 -31.18 10.23
CA GLU A 159 -14.08 -32.43 10.64
C GLU A 159 -13.13 -32.23 11.83
N TYR A 160 -12.45 -31.08 11.89
CA TYR A 160 -11.64 -30.69 13.05
C TYR A 160 -12.49 -30.45 14.29
N ARG A 161 -13.66 -29.83 14.17
CA ARG A 161 -14.57 -29.60 15.30
C ARG A 161 -15.06 -30.92 15.88
N MET A 162 -15.43 -31.86 15.02
CA MET A 162 -15.98 -33.16 15.41
C MET A 162 -14.91 -34.12 15.93
N ASN A 163 -13.80 -34.26 15.22
CA ASN A 163 -12.84 -35.36 15.43
C ASN A 163 -11.44 -34.88 15.81
N LYS A 164 -11.21 -33.56 15.95
CA LYS A 164 -9.87 -32.95 16.11
C LYS A 164 -8.87 -33.35 15.02
N LYS A 165 -9.38 -33.78 13.87
CA LYS A 165 -8.57 -34.20 12.73
C LYS A 165 -8.15 -32.98 11.91
N MET A 166 -6.86 -32.88 11.64
CA MET A 166 -6.30 -31.81 10.83
C MET A 166 -6.54 -32.04 9.34
N LEU A 167 -6.74 -30.96 8.59
CA LEU A 167 -6.92 -31.01 7.14
C LEU A 167 -5.56 -31.21 6.46
N THR A 168 -5.48 -32.21 5.59
CA THR A 168 -4.35 -32.32 4.65
C THR A 168 -4.65 -31.48 3.41
N LEU A 169 -3.97 -30.35 3.26
CA LEU A 169 -4.18 -29.45 2.14
C LEU A 169 -3.59 -30.00 0.83
N ARG A 170 -4.37 -29.86 -0.25
CA ARG A 170 -3.88 -30.06 -1.62
C ARG A 170 -2.95 -28.91 -2.04
N THR A 171 -2.04 -29.18 -2.98
CA THR A 171 -1.07 -28.18 -3.48
C THR A 171 -1.72 -26.90 -3.98
N LYS A 172 -2.85 -27.01 -4.71
CA LYS A 172 -3.59 -25.85 -5.25
C LYS A 172 -4.14 -24.95 -4.13
N ALA A 173 -4.88 -25.53 -3.19
CA ALA A 173 -5.46 -24.80 -2.05
C ALA A 173 -4.36 -24.16 -1.17
N LYS A 174 -3.26 -24.89 -0.95
CA LYS A 174 -2.11 -24.35 -0.24
C LYS A 174 -1.50 -23.13 -0.95
N SER A 175 -1.33 -23.18 -2.27
CA SER A 175 -0.81 -22.04 -3.03
C SER A 175 -1.75 -20.84 -3.00
N ASP A 176 -3.06 -21.08 -3.07
CA ASP A 176 -4.09 -20.05 -3.02
C ASP A 176 -4.04 -19.29 -1.68
N ILE A 177 -3.99 -20.02 -0.56
CA ILE A 177 -3.81 -19.43 0.78
C ILE A 177 -2.52 -18.61 0.85
N LEU A 178 -1.40 -19.19 0.39
CA LEU A 178 -0.10 -18.52 0.45
C LEU A 178 -0.06 -17.25 -0.40
N ASN A 179 -0.58 -17.28 -1.62
CA ASN A 179 -0.63 -16.10 -2.49
C ASN A 179 -1.52 -15.02 -1.88
N GLY A 180 -2.76 -15.38 -1.53
CA GLY A 180 -3.75 -14.43 -1.03
C GLY A 180 -3.32 -13.73 0.26
N VAL A 181 -2.72 -14.48 1.20
CA VAL A 181 -2.21 -13.90 2.46
C VAL A 181 -0.99 -13.01 2.24
N ILE A 182 -0.07 -13.40 1.34
CA ILE A 182 1.12 -12.60 1.07
C ILE A 182 0.77 -11.29 0.36
N GLU A 183 -0.19 -11.30 -0.56
CA GLU A 183 -0.73 -10.08 -1.16
C GLU A 183 -1.31 -9.15 -0.08
N ASP A 184 -2.08 -9.68 0.88
CA ASP A 184 -2.63 -8.88 1.98
C ASP A 184 -1.54 -8.31 2.90
N ILE A 185 -0.52 -9.10 3.23
CA ILE A 185 0.63 -8.63 4.02
C ILE A 185 1.35 -7.48 3.28
N TYR A 186 1.53 -7.60 1.97
CA TYR A 186 2.29 -6.64 1.16
C TYR A 186 1.63 -5.25 1.12
N LYS A 187 0.30 -5.19 1.24
CA LYS A 187 -0.47 -3.93 1.34
C LYS A 187 -0.01 -3.06 2.52
N TYR A 188 0.45 -3.68 3.60
CA TYR A 188 0.93 -2.96 4.79
C TYR A 188 2.44 -2.76 4.80
N THR A 189 3.22 -3.75 4.35
CA THR A 189 4.68 -3.62 4.31
C THR A 189 5.34 -4.60 3.34
N ALA A 190 6.31 -4.09 2.58
CA ALA A 190 7.19 -4.91 1.76
C ALA A 190 8.23 -5.71 2.59
N TYR A 191 8.48 -5.36 3.86
CA TYR A 191 9.47 -6.02 4.70
C TYR A 191 8.90 -6.40 6.09
N PRO A 192 8.00 -7.40 6.17
CA PRO A 192 7.42 -7.83 7.42
C PRO A 192 8.47 -8.40 8.38
N THR A 193 8.27 -8.15 9.67
CA THR A 193 9.10 -8.68 10.76
C THR A 193 8.65 -10.09 11.15
N ASP A 194 9.42 -10.78 12.00
CA ASP A 194 9.01 -12.09 12.51
C ASP A 194 7.69 -12.03 13.29
N THR A 195 7.46 -10.92 14.02
CA THR A 195 6.21 -10.67 14.78
C THR A 195 5.00 -10.60 13.85
N HIS A 196 5.08 -9.86 12.74
CA HIS A 196 4.02 -9.81 11.74
C HIS A 196 3.68 -11.21 11.19
N PHE A 197 4.69 -12.03 10.89
CA PHE A 197 4.43 -13.39 10.42
C PHE A 197 3.83 -14.30 11.48
N CYS A 198 4.19 -14.13 12.77
CA CYS A 198 3.54 -14.82 13.87
C CYS A 198 2.05 -14.47 13.93
N GLU A 199 1.72 -13.17 13.98
CA GLU A 199 0.35 -12.68 14.07
C GLU A 199 -0.53 -13.17 12.92
N VAL A 200 -0.01 -13.15 11.69
CA VAL A 200 -0.76 -13.63 10.50
C VAL A 200 -0.98 -15.13 10.55
N ALA A 201 0.03 -15.90 10.96
CA ALA A 201 -0.11 -17.35 11.08
C ALA A 201 -1.12 -17.74 12.17
N GLU A 202 -1.15 -16.99 13.28
CA GLU A 202 -2.12 -17.17 14.36
C GLU A 202 -3.53 -16.77 13.89
N ALA A 203 -3.68 -15.66 13.18
CA ALA A 203 -4.96 -15.24 12.60
C ALA A 203 -5.50 -16.29 11.60
N LEU A 204 -4.64 -16.88 10.77
CA LEU A 204 -5.01 -17.97 9.84
C LEU A 204 -5.59 -19.16 10.59
N ILE A 205 -4.91 -19.61 11.64
CA ILE A 205 -5.32 -20.77 12.42
C ILE A 205 -6.54 -20.49 13.30
N GLN A 206 -6.67 -19.26 13.78
CA GLN A 206 -7.85 -18.84 14.52
C GLN A 206 -9.09 -18.90 13.61
N LYS A 207 -8.97 -18.46 12.36
CA LYS A 207 -10.07 -18.53 11.37
C LYS A 207 -10.29 -19.95 10.85
N HIS A 208 -9.22 -20.71 10.62
CA HIS A 208 -9.25 -22.08 10.10
C HIS A 208 -8.49 -23.06 10.99
N PRO A 209 -9.07 -23.49 12.13
CA PRO A 209 -8.42 -24.39 13.07
C PRO A 209 -7.98 -25.73 12.48
N CYS A 210 -8.59 -26.18 11.39
CA CYS A 210 -8.20 -27.40 10.69
C CYS A 210 -6.79 -27.34 10.09
N LEU A 211 -6.20 -26.16 9.97
CA LEU A 211 -4.86 -25.94 9.42
C LEU A 211 -3.73 -26.05 10.46
N LYS A 212 -4.04 -26.33 11.73
CA LYS A 212 -3.03 -26.48 12.78
C LYS A 212 -2.08 -27.63 12.46
N GLU A 213 -0.79 -27.38 12.63
CA GLU A 213 0.25 -28.39 12.38
C GLU A 213 0.72 -29.07 13.66
N PRO A 214 0.86 -30.41 13.66
CA PRO A 214 1.39 -31.13 14.81
C PRO A 214 2.87 -30.78 15.04
N GLY A 215 3.28 -30.75 16.31
CA GLY A 215 4.68 -30.48 16.70
C GLY A 215 5.03 -28.99 16.89
N SER A 216 4.12 -28.06 16.61
CA SER A 216 4.26 -26.64 16.96
C SER A 216 3.45 -26.33 18.22
N TYR A 217 4.04 -25.61 19.19
CA TYR A 217 3.37 -25.25 20.45
C TYR A 217 1.98 -24.60 20.25
N ASN A 218 1.86 -23.67 19.29
CA ASN A 218 0.59 -23.02 18.93
C ASN A 218 -0.02 -23.54 17.61
N GLY A 219 0.56 -24.58 16.99
CA GLY A 219 0.14 -25.08 15.67
C GLY A 219 0.44 -24.18 14.47
N ALA A 220 1.04 -22.99 14.66
CA ALA A 220 1.19 -21.94 13.65
C ALA A 220 2.60 -21.80 13.06
N TYR A 221 3.60 -22.43 13.66
CA TYR A 221 5.00 -22.21 13.29
C TYR A 221 5.32 -22.56 11.83
N GLY A 222 4.82 -23.68 11.29
CA GLY A 222 5.13 -24.03 9.90
C GLY A 222 4.44 -23.12 8.89
N TRP A 223 3.25 -22.60 9.19
CA TRP A 223 2.63 -21.52 8.41
C TRP A 223 3.45 -20.24 8.43
N LYS A 224 3.94 -19.83 9.61
CA LYS A 224 4.86 -18.69 9.74
C LYS A 224 6.05 -18.82 8.79
N GLN A 225 6.72 -19.98 8.78
CA GLN A 225 7.88 -20.20 7.90
C GLN A 225 7.48 -20.13 6.42
N ARG A 226 6.36 -20.75 6.04
CA ARG A 226 5.90 -20.69 4.64
C ARG A 226 5.59 -19.28 4.18
N PHE A 227 5.01 -18.45 5.04
CA PHE A 227 4.79 -17.04 4.73
C PHE A 227 6.12 -16.29 4.59
N LYS A 228 7.10 -16.52 5.46
CA LYS A 228 8.45 -15.93 5.31
C LYS A 228 9.09 -16.28 3.97
N TYR A 229 9.09 -17.56 3.59
CA TYR A 229 9.63 -17.99 2.30
C TYR A 229 8.84 -17.43 1.13
N LYS A 230 7.50 -17.51 1.16
CA LYS A 230 6.66 -17.01 0.08
C LYS A 230 6.80 -15.50 -0.10
N MET A 231 6.90 -14.73 0.98
CA MET A 231 7.19 -13.29 0.92
C MET A 231 8.55 -13.00 0.29
N GLY A 232 9.57 -13.81 0.58
CA GLY A 232 10.87 -13.73 -0.08
C GLY A 232 10.77 -13.89 -1.59
N ASN A 233 10.04 -14.91 -2.04
CA ASN A 233 9.82 -15.18 -3.46
C ASN A 233 8.99 -14.08 -4.12
N TYR A 234 7.91 -13.65 -3.48
CA TYR A 234 7.03 -12.60 -3.98
C TYR A 234 7.76 -11.26 -4.17
N ARG A 235 8.63 -10.87 -3.24
CA ARG A 235 9.50 -9.70 -3.42
C ARG A 235 10.48 -9.86 -4.58
N THR A 236 11.01 -11.07 -4.78
CA THR A 236 11.92 -11.33 -5.91
C THR A 236 11.19 -11.20 -7.25
N GLU A 237 9.96 -11.68 -7.32
CA GLU A 237 9.06 -11.55 -8.47
C GLU A 237 8.72 -10.09 -8.75
N LEU A 238 8.21 -9.35 -7.75
CA LEU A 238 7.89 -7.92 -7.89
C LEU A 238 9.10 -7.07 -8.28
N LYS A 239 10.28 -7.43 -7.77
CA LYS A 239 11.54 -6.82 -8.19
C LYS A 239 11.84 -7.08 -9.66
N GLY A 240 11.60 -8.30 -10.16
CA GLY A 240 11.74 -8.64 -11.57
C GLY A 240 10.78 -7.86 -12.48
N LEU A 241 9.63 -7.43 -11.94
CA LEU A 241 8.67 -6.54 -12.60
C LEU A 241 9.04 -5.05 -12.52
N GLY A 242 10.19 -4.72 -11.92
CA GLY A 242 10.68 -3.34 -11.84
C GLY A 242 10.09 -2.52 -10.69
N CYS A 243 9.59 -3.16 -9.62
CA CYS A 243 9.09 -2.44 -8.44
C CYS A 243 10.21 -1.61 -7.76
N PRO A 244 10.16 -0.26 -7.81
CA PRO A 244 11.25 0.60 -7.35
C PRO A 244 11.60 0.42 -5.87
N GLU A 245 10.59 0.23 -5.00
CA GLU A 245 10.75 -0.02 -3.56
C GLU A 245 11.65 -1.24 -3.27
N LEU A 246 11.65 -2.23 -4.16
CA LEU A 246 12.42 -3.48 -4.00
C LEU A 246 13.75 -3.46 -4.76
N CYS A 247 13.87 -2.63 -5.80
CA CYS A 247 15.09 -2.50 -6.61
C CYS A 247 16.21 -1.73 -5.89
N LEU A 248 15.89 -0.81 -4.97
CA LEU A 248 16.87 -0.04 -4.21
C LEU A 248 17.91 -0.89 -3.46
N ASN A 249 17.49 -2.04 -2.94
CA ASN A 249 18.36 -2.94 -2.17
C ASN A 249 19.14 -3.92 -3.07
N SER A 250 19.02 -3.80 -4.40
CA SER A 250 19.66 -4.68 -5.38
C SER A 250 21.12 -4.30 -5.62
N LYS A 251 22.02 -5.25 -5.40
CA LYS A 251 23.46 -5.10 -5.72
C LYS A 251 23.77 -4.99 -7.23
N LYS A 252 22.80 -5.24 -8.13
CA LYS A 252 23.06 -5.56 -9.54
C LYS A 252 22.85 -4.44 -10.57
N GLU A 253 22.21 -3.31 -10.22
CA GLU A 253 21.72 -2.35 -11.24
C GLU A 253 22.47 -1.03 -11.35
N THR A 254 23.62 -0.86 -10.68
CA THR A 254 24.43 0.35 -10.90
C THR A 254 25.72 -0.01 -11.63
N PRO A 255 25.87 0.31 -12.93
CA PRO A 255 27.09 0.03 -13.69
C PRO A 255 28.31 0.83 -13.23
N ASN A 256 28.20 1.67 -12.19
CA ASN A 256 29.30 2.50 -11.71
C ASN A 256 29.16 3.00 -10.25
N LYS A 257 28.36 2.33 -9.41
CA LYS A 257 28.36 2.62 -7.97
C LYS A 257 28.80 1.37 -7.21
N ALA A 258 29.85 1.51 -6.41
CA ALA A 258 30.20 0.51 -5.40
C ALA A 258 28.91 0.14 -4.63
N ALA A 259 28.75 -1.16 -4.34
CA ALA A 259 27.57 -1.75 -3.67
C ALA A 259 26.89 -0.75 -2.73
N ALA A 260 25.55 -0.63 -2.78
CA ALA A 260 24.67 0.28 -2.03
C ALA A 260 25.05 0.50 -0.53
N LYS A 261 26.22 1.09 -0.28
CA LYS A 261 26.77 1.51 0.99
C LYS A 261 26.24 2.92 1.19
N GLY A 262 24.95 3.03 1.50
CA GLY A 262 24.35 4.34 1.74
C GLY A 262 22.83 4.29 1.86
N VAL A 263 22.16 3.55 0.97
CA VAL A 263 20.69 3.45 1.01
C VAL A 263 20.29 2.64 2.23
N LYS A 264 19.92 3.35 3.31
CA LYS A 264 19.41 2.75 4.54
C LYS A 264 18.12 2.00 4.20
N ARG A 265 17.97 0.77 4.69
CA ARG A 265 16.69 0.07 4.60
C ARG A 265 15.59 0.96 5.21
N PRO A 266 14.34 0.87 4.72
CA PRO A 266 13.21 1.56 5.35
C PRO A 266 13.31 1.43 6.87
N ARG A 267 13.32 2.56 7.58
CA ARG A 267 13.33 2.52 9.04
C ARG A 267 11.96 2.04 9.51
N ARG A 268 11.91 1.51 10.74
CA ARG A 268 10.66 1.04 11.36
C ARG A 268 9.57 2.12 11.18
N ALA A 269 8.42 1.73 10.62
CA ALA A 269 7.22 2.54 10.38
C ALA A 269 7.12 3.40 9.09
N GLU A 270 8.13 3.44 8.22
CA GLU A 270 7.97 4.11 6.90
C GLU A 270 7.16 3.21 5.96
N ALA A 271 5.87 3.53 5.78
CA ALA A 271 4.96 2.80 4.89
C ALA A 271 5.30 3.00 3.40
N ASN A 272 5.75 4.21 3.06
CA ASN A 272 6.09 4.63 1.70
C ASN A 272 7.52 5.16 1.61
N TYR A 273 8.49 4.29 1.85
CA TYR A 273 9.91 4.67 1.85
C TYR A 273 10.40 5.19 0.49
N TYR A 274 10.03 4.49 -0.59
CA TYR A 274 10.43 4.79 -1.96
C TYR A 274 9.29 4.47 -2.94
N PRO A 275 8.22 5.29 -2.94
CA PRO A 275 7.06 5.10 -3.80
C PRO A 275 7.42 5.32 -5.29
N SER A 276 6.72 4.63 -6.18
CA SER A 276 6.84 4.87 -7.62
C SER A 276 6.11 6.13 -8.04
N LEU A 277 6.59 6.78 -9.11
CA LEU A 277 5.86 7.88 -9.75
C LEU A 277 4.47 7.42 -10.20
N PRO A 278 3.49 8.33 -10.25
CA PRO A 278 2.17 8.03 -10.81
C PRO A 278 2.28 7.55 -12.27
N ALA A 279 1.32 6.73 -12.70
CA ALA A 279 1.32 6.18 -14.04
C ALA A 279 1.30 7.31 -15.10
N GLY A 280 2.22 7.25 -16.07
CA GLY A 280 2.33 8.25 -17.14
C GLY A 280 3.13 9.51 -16.77
N GLU A 281 3.59 9.64 -15.53
CA GLU A 281 4.42 10.77 -15.10
C GLU A 281 5.92 10.45 -15.22
N SER A 282 6.73 11.46 -15.57
CA SER A 282 8.18 11.37 -15.63
C SER A 282 8.84 12.33 -14.63
N ASN A 283 10.15 12.24 -14.44
CA ASN A 283 10.87 13.21 -13.59
C ASN A 283 10.72 14.64 -14.12
N GLU A 284 10.69 14.82 -15.43
CA GLU A 284 10.52 16.12 -16.08
C GLU A 284 9.13 16.70 -15.84
N THR A 285 8.07 15.88 -15.90
CA THR A 285 6.70 16.35 -15.60
C THR A 285 6.54 16.70 -14.12
N MET A 286 7.16 15.92 -13.23
CA MET A 286 7.15 16.21 -11.79
C MET A 286 8.00 17.43 -11.42
N GLU A 287 9.11 17.69 -12.11
CA GLU A 287 9.89 18.91 -11.92
C GLU A 287 9.11 20.16 -12.36
N LYS A 288 8.32 20.06 -13.44
CA LYS A 288 7.41 21.13 -13.84
C LYS A 288 6.33 21.38 -12.77
N GLU A 289 5.72 20.32 -12.24
CA GLU A 289 4.73 20.43 -11.17
C GLU A 289 5.34 21.07 -9.90
N ARG A 290 6.61 20.77 -9.58
CA ARG A 290 7.35 21.43 -8.49
C ARG A 290 7.49 22.94 -8.70
N LEU A 291 7.83 23.39 -9.91
CA LEU A 291 7.92 24.82 -10.23
C LEU A 291 6.55 25.52 -10.10
N GLU A 292 5.48 24.81 -10.45
CA GLU A 292 4.12 25.31 -10.24
C GLU A 292 3.80 25.46 -8.75
N ILE A 293 4.23 24.53 -7.87
CA ILE A 293 4.07 24.66 -6.41
C ILE A 293 4.67 25.98 -5.91
N LEU A 294 5.89 26.31 -6.32
CA LEU A 294 6.54 27.57 -5.93
C LEU A 294 5.71 28.79 -6.37
N THR A 295 5.06 28.71 -7.52
CA THR A 295 4.21 29.79 -8.05
C THR A 295 2.85 29.84 -7.33
N GLU A 296 2.31 28.71 -6.90
CA GLU A 296 1.05 28.66 -6.15
C GLU A 296 1.21 29.15 -4.71
N MET A 297 2.36 28.94 -4.09
CA MET A 297 2.66 29.42 -2.73
C MET A 297 2.70 30.95 -2.62
N THR A 298 2.98 31.67 -3.72
CA THR A 298 2.98 33.15 -3.71
C THR A 298 1.58 33.76 -3.83
N LYS A 299 0.56 32.93 -4.10
CA LYS A 299 -0.83 33.38 -4.30
C LYS A 299 -1.62 33.25 -3.01
N ARG A 300 -2.48 34.25 -2.75
CA ARG A 300 -3.36 34.25 -1.57
C ARG A 300 -4.41 33.13 -1.66
N ASN A 301 -4.67 32.46 -0.54
CA ASN A 301 -5.70 31.42 -0.37
C ASN A 301 -5.54 30.17 -1.26
N ASN A 302 -4.31 29.82 -1.66
CA ASN A 302 -4.03 28.68 -2.54
C ASN A 302 -3.57 27.40 -1.83
N GLU A 303 -3.72 27.31 -0.50
CA GLU A 303 -3.32 26.16 0.33
C GLU A 303 -3.81 24.82 -0.23
N ARG A 304 -5.08 24.74 -0.63
CA ARG A 304 -5.65 23.49 -1.19
C ARG A 304 -4.98 23.08 -2.50
N VAL A 305 -4.61 24.04 -3.34
CA VAL A 305 -3.93 23.77 -4.62
C VAL A 305 -2.51 23.29 -4.33
N VAL A 306 -1.78 23.98 -3.46
CA VAL A 306 -0.44 23.59 -3.00
C VAL A 306 -0.48 22.16 -2.45
N ARG A 307 -1.41 21.84 -1.56
CA ARG A 307 -1.59 20.50 -0.97
C ARG A 307 -1.80 19.41 -2.02
N ASN A 308 -2.67 19.66 -2.99
CA ASN A 308 -2.93 18.69 -4.08
C ASN A 308 -1.68 18.47 -4.93
N LYS A 309 -0.94 19.53 -5.25
CA LYS A 309 0.31 19.43 -6.02
C LYS A 309 1.42 18.75 -5.20
N MET A 310 1.51 19.02 -3.90
CA MET A 310 2.40 18.35 -2.97
C MET A 310 2.10 16.85 -2.89
N ALA A 311 0.82 16.47 -2.87
CA ALA A 311 0.40 15.07 -2.92
C ALA A 311 0.82 14.38 -4.22
N ARG A 312 0.61 15.02 -5.38
CA ARG A 312 1.02 14.49 -6.69
C ARG A 312 2.53 14.30 -6.81
N THR A 313 3.30 15.23 -6.26
CA THR A 313 4.77 15.23 -6.32
C THR A 313 5.44 14.45 -5.20
N PHE A 314 4.68 13.82 -4.30
CA PHE A 314 5.21 13.08 -3.15
C PHE A 314 6.27 12.06 -3.54
N ALA A 315 6.00 11.24 -4.56
CA ALA A 315 6.93 10.20 -4.95
C ALA A 315 8.25 10.76 -5.48
N TYR A 316 8.18 11.77 -6.36
CA TYR A 316 9.35 12.45 -6.92
C TYR A 316 10.22 13.07 -5.81
N ARG A 317 9.61 13.85 -4.92
CA ARG A 317 10.29 14.46 -3.78
C ARG A 317 10.89 13.44 -2.84
N ARG A 318 10.17 12.35 -2.53
CA ARG A 318 10.69 11.30 -1.64
C ARG A 318 11.89 10.59 -2.24
N GLN A 319 11.84 10.25 -3.53
CA GLN A 319 12.97 9.66 -4.23
C GLN A 319 14.18 10.60 -4.23
N GLU A 320 13.98 11.90 -4.44
CA GLU A 320 15.04 12.91 -4.36
C GLU A 320 15.69 12.94 -2.97
N ILE A 321 14.91 13.02 -1.89
CA ILE A 321 15.41 13.02 -0.50
C ILE A 321 16.22 11.76 -0.20
N VAL A 322 15.71 10.58 -0.59
CA VAL A 322 16.37 9.30 -0.35
C VAL A 322 17.66 9.15 -1.17
N ASN A 323 17.66 9.63 -2.41
CA ASN A 323 18.79 9.42 -3.33
C ASN A 323 19.92 10.44 -3.14
N THR A 324 19.57 11.68 -2.78
CA THR A 324 20.53 12.79 -2.72
C THR A 324 20.95 13.16 -1.30
N GLU A 325 20.19 12.72 -0.28
CA GLU A 325 20.39 13.05 1.14
C GLU A 325 20.72 14.56 1.33
N PRO A 326 19.85 15.47 0.86
CA PRO A 326 20.18 16.89 0.82
C PRO A 326 20.24 17.47 2.24
N ARG A 327 21.05 18.52 2.42
CA ARG A 327 21.02 19.33 3.64
C ARG A 327 19.66 19.99 3.79
N ILE A 328 19.24 20.24 5.05
CA ILE A 328 17.94 20.85 5.36
C ILE A 328 17.75 22.21 4.67
N CYS A 329 18.79 23.06 4.60
CA CYS A 329 18.73 24.33 3.88
C CYS A 329 18.39 24.14 2.39
N ASN A 330 19.05 23.20 1.73
CA ASN A 330 18.80 22.92 0.31
C ASN A 330 17.40 22.31 0.10
N LEU A 331 16.92 21.51 1.06
CA LEU A 331 15.56 20.97 1.04
C LEU A 331 14.52 22.09 1.19
N GLN A 332 14.78 23.06 2.06
CA GLN A 332 13.94 24.22 2.27
C GLN A 332 13.88 25.11 1.03
N ASP A 333 15.02 25.39 0.40
CA ASP A 333 15.06 26.18 -0.83
C ASP A 333 14.31 25.50 -1.98
N ARG A 334 14.41 24.17 -2.07
CA ARG A 334 13.85 23.39 -3.18
C ARG A 334 12.37 23.02 -3.00
N TRP A 335 11.95 22.79 -1.76
CA TRP A 335 10.60 22.40 -1.35
C TRP A 335 10.14 23.22 -0.13
N PRO A 336 9.98 24.55 -0.27
CA PRO A 336 9.63 25.42 0.85
C PRO A 336 8.29 25.04 1.50
N ALA A 337 7.34 24.51 0.73
CA ALA A 337 6.07 23.98 1.23
C ALA A 337 6.26 22.95 2.36
N LEU A 338 7.32 22.12 2.36
CA LEU A 338 7.56 21.16 3.44
C LEU A 338 7.78 21.81 4.82
N PHE A 339 8.05 23.12 4.86
CA PHE A 339 8.28 23.88 6.08
C PHE A 339 7.04 24.66 6.53
N GLU A 340 5.90 24.46 5.86
CA GLU A 340 4.59 24.88 6.35
C GLU A 340 3.98 23.76 7.21
N GLN A 341 3.33 24.15 8.32
CA GLN A 341 2.78 23.21 9.29
C GLN A 341 1.77 22.23 8.65
N GLN A 342 0.91 22.69 7.75
CA GLN A 342 -0.07 21.81 7.11
C GLN A 342 0.61 20.76 6.23
N GLU A 343 1.58 21.17 5.41
CA GLU A 343 2.22 20.29 4.45
C GLU A 343 3.19 19.30 5.10
N ILE A 344 3.87 19.66 6.20
CA ILE A 344 4.68 18.68 6.94
C ILE A 344 3.82 17.58 7.57
N ASN A 345 2.62 17.92 8.05
CA ASN A 345 1.65 16.94 8.56
C ASN A 345 1.18 15.99 7.46
N GLU A 346 0.82 16.55 6.30
CA GLU A 346 0.39 15.78 5.13
C GLU A 346 1.53 14.91 4.58
N GLU A 347 2.75 15.43 4.52
CA GLU A 347 3.92 14.67 4.08
C GLU A 347 4.23 13.50 5.03
N PHE A 348 4.13 13.73 6.35
CA PHE A 348 4.27 12.67 7.34
C PHE A 348 3.16 11.62 7.18
N GLN A 349 1.91 12.03 6.98
CA GLN A 349 0.79 11.13 6.72
C GLN A 349 1.06 10.26 5.49
N ARG A 350 1.57 10.84 4.39
CA ARG A 350 1.94 10.10 3.16
C ARG A 350 3.10 9.14 3.39
N LEU A 351 4.11 9.52 4.18
CA LEU A 351 5.28 8.67 4.43
C LEU A 351 4.99 7.50 5.38
N VAL A 352 4.23 7.77 6.45
CA VAL A 352 4.07 6.88 7.61
C VAL A 352 2.68 6.24 7.68
N ALA A 353 1.70 6.74 6.91
CA ALA A 353 0.29 6.31 6.99
C ALA A 353 -0.33 6.53 8.39
N ARG A 354 0.07 7.59 9.10
CA ARG A 354 -0.52 8.01 10.39
C ARG A 354 -0.54 9.53 10.55
N PRO A 355 -1.58 10.10 11.19
CA PRO A 355 -1.69 11.54 11.34
C PRO A 355 -0.69 12.01 12.40
N LEU A 356 0.23 12.89 12.02
CA LEU A 356 1.34 13.33 12.87
C LEU A 356 0.83 13.99 14.14
N GLU A 357 0.16 15.14 14.04
CA GLU A 357 -0.30 15.92 15.20
C GLU A 357 -1.18 15.11 16.15
N THR A 358 -2.26 14.51 15.64
CA THR A 358 -3.20 13.75 16.49
C THR A 358 -2.50 12.60 17.21
N LYS A 359 -1.61 11.86 16.54
CA LYS A 359 -0.89 10.76 17.19
C LYS A 359 0.17 11.26 18.15
N PHE A 360 0.90 12.31 17.78
CA PHE A 360 1.91 12.92 18.63
C PHE A 360 1.30 13.40 19.94
N PHE A 361 0.24 14.20 19.88
CA PHE A 361 -0.45 14.71 21.07
C PHE A 361 -1.08 13.60 21.90
N ALA A 362 -1.69 12.59 21.29
CA ALA A 362 -2.24 11.46 22.04
C ALA A 362 -1.14 10.66 22.78
N GLN A 363 0.05 10.50 22.20
CA GLN A 363 1.19 9.88 22.91
C GLN A 363 1.76 10.81 23.99
N LEU A 364 1.83 12.11 23.73
CA LEU A 364 2.28 13.10 24.69
C LEU A 364 1.38 13.11 25.94
N ASP A 365 0.06 13.07 25.76
CA ASP A 365 -0.89 12.98 26.87
C ASP A 365 -0.76 11.66 27.63
N LYS A 366 -0.60 10.54 26.91
CA LYS A 366 -0.44 9.21 27.51
C LYS A 366 0.81 9.14 28.40
N TYR A 367 1.95 9.66 27.94
CA TYR A 367 3.23 9.54 28.65
C TYR A 367 3.58 10.77 29.51
N GLY A 368 2.86 11.88 29.34
CA GLY A 368 3.06 13.13 30.06
C GLY A 368 3.13 12.98 31.59
N PRO A 369 2.21 12.26 32.24
CA PRO A 369 2.27 12.03 33.69
C PRO A 369 3.56 11.34 34.15
N ALA A 370 4.01 10.31 33.41
CA ALA A 370 5.24 9.60 33.71
C ALA A 370 6.48 10.48 33.49
N LEU A 371 6.47 11.31 32.43
CA LEU A 371 7.52 12.27 32.14
C LEU A 371 7.62 13.34 33.24
N MET A 372 6.50 13.87 33.71
CA MET A 372 6.48 14.85 34.80
C MET A 372 6.89 14.24 36.14
N ALA A 373 6.54 12.98 36.40
CA ALA A 373 7.06 12.26 37.57
C ALA A 373 8.58 12.10 37.51
N LEU A 374 9.13 11.76 36.34
CA LEU A 374 10.56 11.71 36.11
C LEU A 374 11.21 13.08 36.31
N ALA A 375 10.61 14.15 35.78
CA ALA A 375 11.08 15.52 35.95
C ALA A 375 11.18 15.91 37.43
N ARG A 376 10.16 15.57 38.25
CA ARG A 376 10.14 15.80 39.70
C ARG A 376 11.22 15.03 40.46
N SER A 377 11.62 13.86 39.96
CA SER A 377 12.65 13.02 40.58
C SER A 377 14.08 13.55 40.39
N LYS A 378 14.29 14.51 39.48
CA LYS A 378 15.63 15.02 39.17
C LYS A 378 16.16 15.93 40.29
N GLY A 379 17.47 15.90 40.48
CA GLY A 379 18.22 16.70 41.45
C GLY A 379 19.27 17.58 40.78
N GLY A 380 20.03 18.32 41.60
CA GLY A 380 21.13 19.18 41.14
C GLY A 380 20.67 20.34 40.25
N GLU A 381 21.56 20.80 39.37
CA GLU A 381 21.33 21.93 38.44
C GLU A 381 20.12 21.71 37.52
N MET A 382 19.88 20.46 37.11
CA MET A 382 18.70 20.10 36.30
C MET A 382 17.39 20.35 37.04
N ARG A 383 17.36 20.14 38.37
CA ARG A 383 16.17 20.45 39.18
C ARG A 383 15.87 21.94 39.17
N GLU A 384 16.88 22.79 39.30
CA GLU A 384 16.70 24.25 39.29
C GLU A 384 16.09 24.72 37.97
N LYS A 385 16.52 24.14 36.85
CA LYS A 385 15.96 24.43 35.51
C LYS A 385 14.54 23.90 35.32
N ILE A 386 14.20 22.74 35.88
CA ILE A 386 12.88 22.09 35.73
C ILE A 386 11.82 22.63 36.70
N LEU A 387 12.21 23.12 37.88
CA LEU A 387 11.27 23.62 38.90
C LEU A 387 10.26 24.66 38.38
N PRO A 388 10.65 25.73 37.63
CA PRO A 388 9.68 26.68 37.10
C PRO A 388 8.72 26.03 36.09
N ILE A 389 9.19 25.08 35.28
CA ILE A 389 8.37 24.33 34.32
C ILE A 389 7.31 23.50 35.07
N ILE A 390 7.71 22.79 36.13
CA ILE A 390 6.78 22.01 36.96
C ILE A 390 5.73 22.91 37.59
N HIS A 391 6.15 24.05 38.15
CA HIS A 391 5.24 24.99 38.80
C HIS A 391 4.17 25.49 37.82
N ASN A 392 4.57 25.90 36.61
CA ASN A 392 3.63 26.40 35.61
C ASN A 392 2.73 25.29 35.05
N PHE A 393 3.26 24.06 34.91
CA PHE A 393 2.45 22.89 34.56
C PHE A 393 1.34 22.63 35.59
N ASP A 394 1.65 22.70 36.89
CA ASP A 394 0.70 22.43 37.97
C ASP A 394 -0.39 23.51 38.08
N GLN A 395 -0.10 24.75 37.69
CA GLN A 395 -1.06 25.86 37.66
C GLN A 395 -1.91 25.89 36.39
N SER A 396 -1.51 25.18 35.33
CA SER A 396 -2.22 25.19 34.07
C SER A 396 -3.44 24.26 34.13
N GLU A 397 -4.59 24.71 33.61
CA GLU A 397 -5.76 23.84 33.41
C GLU A 397 -5.93 23.45 31.93
N ASP A 398 -5.50 24.33 31.02
CA ASP A 398 -5.58 24.09 29.57
C ASP A 398 -4.65 22.94 29.12
N VAL A 399 -5.18 22.08 28.26
CA VAL A 399 -4.47 20.89 27.76
C VAL A 399 -3.33 21.29 26.82
N GLY A 400 -3.51 22.33 26.00
CA GLY A 400 -2.47 22.85 25.12
C GLY A 400 -1.28 23.39 25.90
N VAL A 401 -1.55 24.22 26.90
CA VAL A 401 -0.52 24.78 27.80
C VAL A 401 0.17 23.67 28.59
N LYS A 402 -0.56 22.66 29.08
CA LYS A 402 0.06 21.49 29.74
C LYS A 402 1.02 20.74 28.80
N ARG A 403 0.62 20.52 27.55
CA ARG A 403 1.48 19.86 26.54
C ARG A 403 2.74 20.66 26.28
N GLU A 404 2.65 21.99 26.21
CA GLU A 404 3.82 22.87 26.09
C GLU A 404 4.80 22.65 27.25
N TRP A 405 4.33 22.69 28.50
CA TRP A 405 5.20 22.47 29.66
C TRP A 405 5.79 21.06 29.72
N ILE A 406 5.05 20.03 29.29
CA ILE A 406 5.58 18.67 29.16
C ILE A 406 6.74 18.64 28.16
N LEU A 407 6.60 19.32 27.01
CA LEU A 407 7.66 19.40 26.01
C LEU A 407 8.87 20.19 26.53
N LYS A 408 8.65 21.34 27.18
CA LYS A 408 9.73 22.11 27.84
C LYS A 408 10.48 21.25 28.85
N ALA A 409 9.76 20.47 29.67
CA ALA A 409 10.38 19.53 30.62
C ALA A 409 11.20 18.44 29.93
N LEU A 410 10.70 17.89 28.81
CA LEU A 410 11.40 16.87 28.01
C LEU A 410 12.75 17.40 27.50
N ILE A 411 12.79 18.62 26.97
CA ILE A 411 14.04 19.23 26.46
C ILE A 411 15.08 19.35 27.57
N VAL A 412 14.68 19.83 28.75
CA VAL A 412 15.62 19.90 29.89
C VAL A 412 16.07 18.51 30.34
N LEU A 413 15.18 17.52 30.35
CA LEU A 413 15.52 16.13 30.70
C LEU A 413 16.52 15.49 29.72
N LEU A 414 16.52 15.91 28.47
CA LEU A 414 17.49 15.51 27.45
C LEU A 414 18.83 16.27 27.57
N GLY A 415 18.92 17.26 28.46
CA GLY A 415 20.12 18.09 28.65
C GLY A 415 20.26 19.19 27.60
N GLU A 416 19.18 19.50 26.90
CA GLU A 416 19.13 20.54 25.87
C GLU A 416 18.60 21.86 26.44
N ASP A 417 18.88 22.97 25.75
CA ASP A 417 18.37 24.29 26.10
C ASP A 417 16.96 24.48 25.51
N VAL A 418 16.01 24.84 26.37
CA VAL A 418 14.62 25.11 26.00
C VAL A 418 14.52 26.26 24.99
N THR A 419 15.39 27.28 25.09
CA THR A 419 15.34 28.46 24.21
C THR A 419 15.76 28.15 22.77
N ASN A 420 16.42 27.02 22.53
CA ASN A 420 16.76 26.59 21.18
C ASN A 420 15.53 26.10 20.40
N LEU A 421 14.50 25.61 21.10
CA LEU A 421 13.32 25.04 20.50
C LEU A 421 12.07 25.92 20.67
N PHE A 422 11.96 26.62 21.79
CA PHE A 422 10.83 27.50 22.10
C PHE A 422 11.28 28.95 22.06
N LYS A 423 10.54 29.78 21.32
CA LYS A 423 10.65 31.24 21.35
C LYS A 423 9.39 31.80 21.98
N GLU A 424 9.55 32.62 23.01
CA GLU A 424 8.46 33.37 23.60
C GLU A 424 8.30 34.67 22.79
N TYR A 425 7.09 34.91 22.30
CA TYR A 425 6.71 36.15 21.64
C TYR A 425 5.83 36.93 22.60
N ASN A 426 6.14 38.21 22.84
CA ASN A 426 5.21 39.09 23.55
C ASN A 426 4.13 39.56 22.57
N GLU A 427 2.97 39.98 23.07
CA GLU A 427 1.90 40.55 22.22
C GLU A 427 2.38 41.76 21.40
N ASP A 428 3.42 42.45 21.85
CA ASP A 428 4.08 43.57 21.15
C ASP A 428 5.04 43.13 20.01
N ASP A 429 5.35 41.84 19.90
CA ASP A 429 6.31 41.27 18.94
C ASP A 429 5.63 40.60 17.72
N ILE A 430 4.29 40.69 17.58
CA ILE A 430 3.56 40.16 16.42
C ILE A 430 3.75 41.13 15.24
N PRO A 431 4.42 40.75 14.13
CA PRO A 431 4.47 41.59 12.94
C PRO A 431 3.04 41.80 12.41
N GLU A 432 2.70 43.04 12.05
CA GLU A 432 1.41 43.49 11.49
C GLU A 432 0.86 42.68 10.27
N GLU A 433 1.57 41.66 9.79
CA GLU A 433 1.18 40.85 8.63
C GLU A 433 0.20 39.70 8.92
N LEU A 434 -0.23 39.50 10.17
CA LEU A 434 -1.25 38.49 10.53
C LEU A 434 -2.66 39.07 10.81
N GLU A 435 -2.84 40.39 10.70
CA GLU A 435 -4.17 41.02 10.72
C GLU A 435 -4.60 41.43 9.30
N GLN A 436 -4.84 40.46 8.39
CA GLN A 436 -5.69 40.68 7.21
C GLN A 436 -6.11 39.43 6.43
#